data_AF-W9SF83-F1
#
_entry.id   AF-W9SF83-F1
#
_cell.length_a   1.000
_cell.length_b   1.000
_cell.length_c   1.000
_cell.angle_alpha   90.00
_cell.angle_beta   90.00
_cell.angle_gamma   90.00
#
_symmetry.space_group_name_H-M   'P 1'
#
loop_
_entity.id
_entity.type
_entity.pdbx_description
1 polymer ?
#
loop_
_entity_poly.entity_id
_entity_poly.type
_entity_poly.pdbx_seq_one_letter_code
_entity_poly.pdbx_strand_id
1 'polypeptide(L)'
;MLLRPTPVMPLVNVRFEGSGDVDSVPRVYIRTLKDQLMSQKAQEEMINNWPPSKVFAVGSDHSAFLSTPDAVFRYLLEAATSF
;
A
#
# COMPACT_ATOMS: atom_id res chain seq x y z
N MET A 1 7.63 -18.93 -7.73
CA MET A 1 7.26 -17.83 -6.83
C MET A 1 8.47 -17.49 -5.97
N LEU A 2 8.81 -16.21 -5.83
CA LEU A 2 9.92 -15.75 -4.97
C LEU A 2 9.56 -15.78 -3.46
N LEU A 3 8.27 -15.75 -3.14
CA LEU A 3 7.76 -15.80 -1.77
C LEU A 3 7.19 -17.17 -1.42
N ARG A 4 7.43 -17.59 -0.18
CA ARG A 4 6.75 -18.74 0.43
C ARG A 4 5.34 -18.33 0.85
N PRO A 5 4.36 -19.26 0.86
CA PRO A 5 3.04 -18.97 1.41
C PRO A 5 3.13 -18.45 2.85
N THR A 6 2.43 -17.37 3.14
CA THR A 6 2.39 -16.73 4.47
C THR A 6 1.00 -16.81 5.07
N PRO A 7 0.87 -17.02 6.39
CA PRO A 7 -0.43 -17.07 7.05
C PRO A 7 -1.07 -15.68 7.09
N VAL A 8 -2.22 -15.52 6.44
CA VAL A 8 -2.95 -14.23 6.34
C VAL A 8 -4.09 -14.11 7.35
N MET A 9 -4.54 -15.23 7.94
CA MET A 9 -5.61 -15.26 8.95
C MET A 9 -5.40 -14.34 10.15
N PRO A 10 -4.17 -14.13 10.67
CA PRO A 10 -3.96 -13.19 11.77
C PRO A 10 -4.32 -11.74 11.43
N LEU A 11 -4.30 -11.35 10.15
CA LEU A 11 -4.57 -9.98 9.70
C LEU A 11 -6.06 -9.62 9.72
N VAL A 12 -6.96 -10.63 9.72
CA VAL A 12 -8.41 -10.44 9.59
C VAL A 12 -9.02 -9.66 10.75
N ASN A 13 -8.45 -9.79 11.96
CA ASN A 13 -8.97 -9.17 13.18
C ASN A 13 -8.12 -7.99 13.67
N VAL A 14 -7.19 -7.50 12.84
CA VAL A 14 -6.37 -6.34 13.23
C VAL A 14 -7.29 -5.13 13.33
N ARG A 15 -7.25 -4.48 14.49
CA ARG A 15 -7.92 -3.21 14.74
C ARG A 15 -6.85 -2.13 14.88
N PHE A 16 -7.09 -1.00 14.22
CA PHE A 16 -6.26 0.18 14.35
C PHE A 16 -7.02 1.19 15.21
N GLU A 17 -6.41 1.64 16.31
CA GLU A 17 -6.94 2.75 17.10
C GLU A 17 -6.50 4.05 16.45
N GLY A 18 -7.45 4.77 15.85
CA GLY A 18 -7.20 6.08 15.25
C GLY A 18 -7.27 7.18 16.30
N SER A 19 -6.15 7.50 16.94
CA SER A 19 -6.00 8.74 17.70
C SER A 19 -4.52 9.04 18.00
N GLY A 20 -4.05 10.21 17.58
CA GLY A 20 -2.70 10.72 17.85
C GLY A 20 -2.15 11.56 16.69
N ASP A 21 -0.90 11.99 16.79
CA ASP A 21 -0.19 12.77 15.76
C ASP A 21 0.07 12.00 14.45
N VAL A 22 -0.47 10.78 14.28
CA VAL A 22 -0.31 9.96 13.08
C VAL A 22 -0.87 10.61 11.82
N ASP A 23 -1.79 11.57 11.98
CA ASP A 23 -2.34 12.38 10.90
C ASP A 23 -1.51 13.62 10.54
N SER A 24 -0.51 13.97 11.36
CA SER A 24 0.41 15.06 11.07
C SER A 24 1.44 14.70 10.00
N VAL A 25 1.69 13.41 9.78
CA VAL A 25 2.68 12.92 8.84
C VAL A 25 2.03 12.72 7.47
N PRO A 26 2.55 13.35 6.38
CA PRO A 26 2.09 13.09 5.03
C PRO A 26 2.22 11.61 4.67
N ARG A 27 1.19 11.06 4.04
CA ARG A 27 1.15 9.65 3.63
C ARG A 27 0.98 9.55 2.12
N VAL A 28 1.59 8.52 1.54
CA VAL A 28 1.34 8.12 0.16
C VAL A 28 0.89 6.67 0.13
N TYR A 29 0.06 6.31 -0.84
CA TYR A 29 -0.41 4.95 -1.05
C TYR A 29 0.00 4.47 -2.45
N ILE A 30 0.60 3.28 -2.57
CA ILE A 30 0.96 2.68 -3.87
C ILE A 30 0.02 1.49 -4.13
N ARG A 31 -0.94 1.66 -5.04
CA ARG A 31 -1.88 0.60 -5.44
C ARG A 31 -1.21 -0.42 -6.34
N THR A 32 -1.49 -1.69 -6.09
CA THR A 32 -1.05 -2.85 -6.87
C THR A 32 -2.21 -3.39 -7.69
N LEU A 33 -2.19 -3.20 -9.01
CA LEU A 33 -3.36 -3.45 -9.87
C LEU A 33 -3.62 -4.93 -10.17
N LYS A 34 -2.64 -5.82 -9.92
CA LYS A 34 -2.75 -7.28 -10.13
C LYS A 34 -2.67 -8.07 -8.83
N ASP A 35 -2.90 -7.39 -7.71
CA ASP A 35 -2.89 -7.97 -6.38
C ASP A 35 -3.95 -9.06 -6.22
N GLN A 36 -3.51 -10.24 -5.78
CA GLN A 36 -4.38 -11.40 -5.50
C GLN A 36 -4.60 -11.60 -4.00
N LEU A 37 -3.90 -10.86 -3.15
CA LEU A 37 -4.08 -10.90 -1.69
C LEU A 37 -5.04 -9.79 -1.24
N MET A 38 -4.87 -8.58 -1.77
CA MET A 38 -5.71 -7.43 -1.47
C MET A 38 -6.49 -6.99 -2.72
N SER A 39 -7.80 -7.26 -2.73
CA SER A 39 -8.66 -6.89 -3.87
C SER A 39 -8.66 -5.38 -4.13
N GLN A 40 -8.95 -4.97 -5.38
CA GLN A 40 -9.03 -3.54 -5.73
C GLN A 40 -10.04 -2.78 -4.87
N LYS A 41 -11.18 -3.40 -4.57
CA LYS A 41 -12.21 -2.82 -3.69
C LYS A 41 -11.67 -2.61 -2.26
N ALA A 42 -10.94 -3.58 -1.73
CA ALA A 42 -10.36 -3.45 -0.38
C ALA A 42 -9.29 -2.34 -0.34
N GLN A 43 -8.45 -2.21 -1.37
CA GLN A 43 -7.50 -1.08 -1.47
C GLN A 43 -8.23 0.27 -1.53
N GLU A 44 -9.33 0.36 -2.26
CA GLU A 44 -10.17 1.57 -2.31
C GLU A 44 -10.82 1.89 -0.96
N GLU A 45 -11.32 0.89 -0.25
CA GLU A 45 -11.83 1.05 1.12
C GLU A 45 -10.73 1.55 2.07
N MET A 46 -9.51 1.04 1.98
CA MET A 46 -8.37 1.54 2.77
C MET A 46 -8.06 3.01 2.49
N ILE A 47 -8.04 3.41 1.21
CA ILE A 47 -7.80 4.80 0.80
C ILE A 47 -8.92 5.72 1.30
N ASN A 48 -10.18 5.28 1.21
CA ASN A 48 -11.32 6.07 1.66
C ASN A 48 -11.37 6.20 3.18
N ASN A 49 -11.04 5.13 3.91
CA ASN A 49 -11.03 5.13 5.37
C ASN A 49 -9.89 5.98 5.94
N TRP A 50 -8.74 6.03 5.26
CA TRP A 50 -7.60 6.85 5.69
C TRP A 50 -6.93 7.56 4.51
N PRO A 51 -7.48 8.71 4.08
CA PRO A 51 -7.01 9.40 2.88
C PRO A 51 -5.51 9.75 2.95
N PRO A 52 -4.71 9.32 1.96
CA PRO A 52 -3.33 9.75 1.80
C PRO A 52 -3.25 11.07 1.03
N SER A 53 -2.11 11.76 1.13
CA SER A 53 -1.82 12.97 0.36
C SER A 53 -1.65 12.66 -1.14
N LYS A 54 -1.26 11.44 -1.50
CA LYS A 54 -1.06 11.01 -2.89
C LYS A 54 -1.28 9.51 -3.06
N VAL A 55 -1.83 9.13 -4.21
CA VAL A 55 -2.01 7.73 -4.61
C VAL A 55 -1.27 7.47 -5.92
N PHE A 56 -0.43 6.44 -5.93
CA PHE A 56 0.20 5.88 -7.12
C PHE A 56 -0.47 4.57 -7.51
N ALA A 57 -0.33 4.14 -8.75
CA ALA A 57 -0.83 2.86 -9.22
C ALA A 57 0.20 2.15 -10.08
N VAL A 58 0.49 0.89 -9.76
CA VAL A 58 1.46 0.05 -10.47
C VAL A 58 0.81 -1.23 -10.96
N GLY A 59 1.11 -1.62 -12.20
CA GLY A 59 0.63 -2.84 -12.85
C GLY A 59 1.23 -4.14 -12.31
N SER A 60 1.32 -4.28 -10.97
CA SER A 60 2.06 -5.32 -10.27
C SER A 60 1.21 -6.17 -9.33
N ASP A 61 1.79 -7.30 -8.89
CA ASP A 61 1.24 -8.15 -7.83
C ASP A 61 1.37 -7.49 -6.43
N HIS A 62 0.97 -8.21 -5.38
CA HIS A 62 1.03 -7.71 -4.00
C HIS A 62 2.44 -7.27 -3.57
N SER A 63 3.48 -7.90 -4.11
CA SER A 63 4.87 -7.68 -3.74
C SER A 63 5.59 -6.87 -4.81
N ALA A 64 5.07 -5.67 -5.10
CA ALA A 64 5.59 -4.76 -6.12
C ALA A 64 7.09 -4.45 -5.98
N PHE A 65 7.64 -4.54 -4.76
CA PHE A 65 9.07 -4.38 -4.49
C PHE A 65 9.93 -5.53 -5.04
N LEU A 66 9.36 -6.69 -5.35
CA LEU A 66 10.01 -7.80 -6.05
C LEU A 66 9.67 -7.83 -7.54
N SER A 67 8.40 -7.61 -7.87
CA SER A 67 7.87 -7.80 -9.23
C SER A 67 8.05 -6.58 -10.13
N THR A 68 8.04 -5.37 -9.58
CA THR A 68 8.27 -4.10 -10.31
C THR A 68 9.11 -3.10 -9.50
N PRO A 69 10.33 -3.47 -9.07
CA PRO A 69 11.15 -2.65 -8.16
C PRO A 69 11.46 -1.25 -8.72
N ASP A 70 11.70 -1.14 -10.03
CA ASP A 70 12.02 0.15 -10.66
C ASP A 70 10.87 1.17 -10.56
N ALA A 71 9.63 0.70 -10.71
CA ALA A 71 8.45 1.55 -10.59
C ALA A 71 8.26 2.03 -9.14
N VAL A 72 8.41 1.10 -8.18
CA VAL A 72 8.35 1.44 -6.75
C VAL A 72 9.44 2.45 -6.39
N PHE A 73 10.68 2.26 -6.86
CA PHE A 73 11.77 3.19 -6.61
C PHE A 73 11.47 4.60 -7.12
N ARG A 74 10.91 4.74 -8.34
CA ARG A 74 10.51 6.04 -8.89
C ARG A 74 9.43 6.71 -8.04
N TYR A 75 8.41 5.98 -7.60
CA TYR A 75 7.37 6.54 -6.75
C TYR A 75 7.90 6.96 -5.37
N LEU A 76 8.85 6.22 -4.80
CA LEU A 76 9.50 6.59 -3.55
C LEU A 76 10.34 7.87 -3.70
N LEU A 77 11.09 8.01 -4.78
CA LEU A 77 11.81 9.25 -5.08
C LEU A 77 10.86 10.44 -5.21
N GLU A 78 9.77 10.27 -5.96
CA GLU A 78 8.77 11.32 -6.14
C GLU A 78 8.11 11.71 -4.82
N ALA A 79 7.75 10.73 -3.98
CA ALA A 79 7.19 10.99 -2.65
C ALA A 79 8.19 11.74 -1.75
N ALA A 80 9.47 11.37 -1.78
CA ALA A 80 10.51 12.01 -0.96
C ALA A 80 10.80 13.47 -1.34
N THR A 81 10.42 13.89 -2.55
CA THR A 81 10.59 15.27 -3.01
C THR A 81 9.30 16.09 -3.03
N SER A 82 8.16 15.49 -2.63
CA SER A 82 6.83 16.12 -2.73
C SER A 82 6.35 16.81 -1.45
N PHE A 83 7.07 16.67 -0.33
CA PHE A 83 6.67 17.19 0.99
C PHE A 83 7.87 17.79 1.72
#